data_AF-G2MBX1-F1
#
_entry.id   AF-G2MBX1-F1
#
_cell.length_a   1.000
_cell.length_b   1.000
_cell.length_c   1.000
_cell.angle_alpha   90.00
_cell.angle_beta   90.00
_cell.angle_gamma   90.00
#
_symmetry.space_group_name_H-M   'P 1'
#
loop_
_entity.id
_entity.type
_entity.pdbx_description
1 polymer ?
#
loop_
_entity_poly.entity_id
_entity_poly.type
_entity_poly.pdbx_seq_one_letter_code
_entity_poly.pdbx_strand_id
1 'polypeptide(L)'
;MNCQQYKEFIETSIENIRKAHNESYLSIFAGAGISTESKLPKWGDLIHELQKRLYGDTKENEDYLVFAEKFYNQFGESFYYQTLKSLIPDNAKPNDLHLGIVKLNIKNLITTNWDNLFEQAINEEGRFFNIIKSDKDIGSSTGFTKFIKMHGSLDENNIVFKEQDYLEYSKHFPLIENYIKGVFSTDTVILLGYSLSDQNVKQIISWVNSHSKSVKPIYFIKTAKEFDRIEFEFYKNKNIHILYTQELFEKKGHYEELISFLKEIKAKPKDISENYSGIMSSNKQIRRMIFNFDYNAMKERIDEISLKSSSVLNELEKAFLLYHLGQGIQAFETLKINSKQAFRERNYDVWYISLYNMHNIPLFYGYSDENNKKLEKYYEERISIDLNESFYELPFQEREQIKYFRDI
;
A
#
# COMPACT_ATOMS: atom_id res chain seq x y z
N MET A 1 9.03 -18.55 -23.46
CA MET A 1 9.50 -17.17 -23.67
C MET A 1 11.01 -17.15 -23.92
N ASN A 2 11.55 -16.28 -24.78
CA ASN A 2 13.01 -16.06 -24.93
C ASN A 2 13.48 -14.85 -24.09
N CYS A 3 14.80 -14.60 -23.97
CA CYS A 3 15.31 -13.52 -23.10
C CYS A 3 14.85 -12.10 -23.52
N GLN A 4 14.69 -11.85 -24.82
CA GLN A 4 14.21 -10.54 -25.31
C GLN A 4 12.75 -10.32 -24.93
N GLN A 5 11.90 -11.33 -25.16
CA GLN A 5 10.50 -11.32 -24.73
C GLN A 5 10.37 -11.20 -23.21
N TYR A 6 11.32 -11.74 -22.46
CA TYR A 6 11.31 -11.60 -21.01
C TYR A 6 11.60 -10.17 -20.54
N LYS A 7 12.51 -9.46 -21.21
CA LYS A 7 12.77 -8.05 -20.90
C LYS A 7 11.54 -7.17 -21.13
N GLU A 8 10.87 -7.34 -22.28
CA GLU A 8 9.61 -6.64 -22.58
C GLU A 8 8.51 -6.98 -21.53
N PHE A 9 8.45 -8.25 -21.12
CA PHE A 9 7.55 -8.69 -20.07
C PHE A 9 7.84 -8.01 -18.71
N ILE A 10 9.11 -7.88 -18.32
CA ILE A 10 9.49 -7.20 -17.09
C ILE A 10 9.07 -5.73 -17.15
N GLU A 11 9.37 -5.02 -18.24
CA GLU A 11 9.01 -3.60 -18.39
C GLU A 11 7.49 -3.40 -18.25
N THR A 12 6.71 -4.20 -18.98
CA THR A 12 5.24 -4.20 -18.91
C THR A 12 4.75 -4.52 -17.48
N SER A 13 5.43 -5.43 -16.79
CA SER A 13 5.10 -5.81 -15.41
C SER A 13 5.34 -4.68 -14.42
N ILE A 14 6.45 -3.95 -14.55
CA ILE A 14 6.74 -2.76 -13.74
C ILE A 14 5.68 -1.67 -13.97
N GLU A 15 5.27 -1.44 -15.22
CA GLU A 15 4.20 -0.49 -15.53
C GLU A 15 2.86 -0.88 -14.90
N ASN A 16 2.49 -2.16 -14.97
CA ASN A 16 1.29 -2.68 -14.32
C ASN A 16 1.34 -2.53 -12.79
N ILE A 17 2.50 -2.77 -12.17
CA ILE A 17 2.72 -2.57 -10.74
C ILE A 17 2.57 -1.09 -10.37
N ARG A 18 3.18 -0.18 -11.12
CA ARG A 18 3.05 1.28 -10.91
C ARG A 18 1.60 1.74 -11.06
N LYS A 19 0.89 1.23 -12.06
CA LYS A 19 -0.54 1.49 -12.25
C LYS A 19 -1.33 1.02 -11.04
N ALA A 20 -1.10 -0.19 -10.56
CA ALA A 20 -1.75 -0.73 -9.37
C ALA A 20 -1.46 0.09 -8.11
N HIS A 21 -0.24 0.61 -7.97
CA HIS A 21 0.15 1.50 -6.89
C HIS A 21 -0.62 2.82 -6.95
N ASN A 22 -0.59 3.50 -8.10
CA ASN A 22 -1.26 4.78 -8.32
C ASN A 22 -2.79 4.69 -8.18
N GLU A 23 -3.38 3.61 -8.69
CA GLU A 23 -4.83 3.36 -8.63
C GLU A 23 -5.27 2.66 -7.32
N SER A 24 -4.38 2.55 -6.32
CA SER A 24 -4.69 2.08 -4.96
C SER A 24 -5.25 0.65 -4.87
N TYR A 25 -4.76 -0.28 -5.69
CA TYR A 25 -5.03 -1.73 -5.56
C TYR A 25 -3.75 -2.57 -5.53
N LEU A 26 -2.62 -1.98 -5.18
CA LEU A 26 -1.39 -2.71 -4.92
C LEU A 26 -1.37 -3.21 -3.47
N SER A 27 -1.08 -4.50 -3.32
CA SER A 27 -0.82 -5.15 -2.04
C SER A 27 0.56 -5.81 -2.05
N ILE A 28 1.28 -5.76 -0.94
CA ILE A 28 2.60 -6.40 -0.78
C ILE A 28 2.47 -7.50 0.27
N PHE A 29 3.01 -8.66 -0.07
CA PHE A 29 3.21 -9.78 0.84
C PHE A 29 4.71 -9.89 1.14
N ALA A 30 5.10 -9.58 2.37
CA ALA A 30 6.47 -9.63 2.85
C ALA A 30 6.75 -10.94 3.58
N GLY A 31 7.83 -11.62 3.23
CA GLY A 31 8.29 -12.83 3.93
C GLY A 31 9.49 -12.58 4.84
N ALA A 32 10.00 -13.67 5.41
CA ALA A 32 11.16 -13.66 6.30
C ALA A 32 12.44 -13.11 5.63
N GLY A 33 12.52 -13.13 4.29
CA GLY A 33 13.61 -12.54 3.52
C GLY A 33 13.80 -11.04 3.78
N ILE A 34 12.72 -10.31 4.11
CA ILE A 34 12.79 -8.88 4.44
C ILE A 34 13.50 -8.62 5.78
N SER A 35 13.39 -9.56 6.72
CA SER A 35 13.98 -9.46 8.06
C SER A 35 15.41 -10.02 8.17
N THR A 36 16.00 -10.49 7.05
CA THR A 36 17.33 -11.15 7.06
C THR A 36 18.45 -10.27 7.61
N GLU A 37 18.50 -9.00 7.19
CA GLU A 37 19.50 -8.03 7.66
C GLU A 37 19.22 -7.50 9.09
N SER A 38 18.06 -7.83 9.66
CA SER A 38 17.68 -7.42 11.02
C SER A 38 18.18 -8.38 12.11
N LYS A 39 19.06 -9.33 11.77
CA LYS A 39 19.70 -10.30 12.68
C LYS A 39 18.70 -11.19 13.44
N LEU A 40 17.55 -11.45 12.83
CA LEU A 40 16.59 -12.42 13.37
C LEU A 40 17.05 -13.85 13.06
N PRO A 41 16.75 -14.82 13.95
CA PRO A 41 17.03 -16.22 13.69
C PRO A 41 16.23 -16.71 12.48
N LYS A 42 16.83 -17.61 11.68
CA LYS A 42 16.09 -18.29 10.64
C LYS A 42 15.20 -19.36 11.25
N TRP A 43 14.21 -19.79 10.48
CA TRP A 43 13.29 -20.85 10.87
C TRP A 43 14.01 -22.14 11.29
N GLY A 44 15.08 -22.53 10.57
CA GLY A 44 15.91 -23.68 10.93
C GLY A 44 16.71 -23.50 12.22
N ASP A 45 17.11 -22.28 12.57
CA ASP A 45 17.85 -21.99 13.81
C ASP A 45 16.92 -22.16 15.02
N LEU A 46 15.67 -21.68 14.91
CA LEU A 46 14.65 -21.88 15.93
C LEU A 46 14.37 -23.36 16.17
N ILE A 47 14.16 -24.12 15.09
CA ILE A 47 13.90 -25.56 15.18
C ILE A 47 15.09 -26.31 15.78
N HIS A 48 16.32 -25.94 15.43
CA HIS A 48 17.51 -26.54 16.01
C HIS A 48 17.58 -26.35 17.53
N GLU A 49 17.24 -25.16 18.03
CA GLU A 49 17.18 -24.90 19.46
C GLU A 49 16.06 -25.68 20.17
N LEU A 50 14.90 -25.85 19.53
CA LEU A 50 13.83 -26.69 20.06
C LEU A 50 14.24 -28.17 20.10
N GLN A 51 14.86 -28.67 19.03
CA GLN A 51 15.39 -30.04 18.96
C GLN A 51 16.43 -30.29 20.06
N LYS A 52 17.37 -29.35 20.24
CA LYS A 52 18.42 -29.45 21.24
C LYS A 52 17.87 -29.55 22.65
N ARG A 53 16.81 -28.81 22.95
CA ARG A 53 16.13 -28.85 24.26
C ARG A 53 15.29 -30.12 24.45
N LEU A 54 14.79 -30.73 23.37
CA LEU A 54 14.04 -31.99 23.44
C LEU A 54 14.95 -33.22 23.57
N TYR A 55 16.02 -33.28 22.77
CA TYR A 55 16.80 -34.51 22.56
C TYR A 55 18.31 -34.34 22.81
N GLY A 56 18.78 -33.18 23.26
CA GLY A 56 20.20 -32.86 23.36
C GLY A 56 20.86 -32.75 21.98
N ASP A 57 22.10 -33.23 21.83
CA ASP A 57 22.85 -33.16 20.56
C ASP A 57 22.44 -34.25 19.55
N THR A 58 21.41 -35.04 19.86
CA THR A 58 20.91 -36.11 19.00
C THR A 58 20.20 -35.51 17.78
N LYS A 59 20.72 -35.80 16.58
CA LYS A 59 20.09 -35.34 15.33
C LYS A 59 18.99 -36.29 14.90
N GLU A 60 17.76 -35.80 14.95
CA GLU A 60 16.59 -36.47 14.40
C GLU A 60 16.24 -35.85 13.03
N ASN A 61 16.01 -36.69 12.03
CA ASN A 61 15.57 -36.27 10.70
C ASN A 61 14.04 -36.37 10.61
N GLU A 62 13.35 -35.35 11.08
CA GLU A 62 11.89 -35.20 10.92
C GLU A 62 11.54 -33.81 10.35
N ASP A 63 10.26 -33.62 10.04
CA ASP A 63 9.73 -32.33 9.60
C ASP A 63 9.81 -31.28 10.72
N TYR A 64 10.11 -30.03 10.35
CA TYR A 64 10.25 -28.92 11.30
C TYR A 64 8.95 -28.66 12.08
N LEU A 65 7.78 -28.79 11.43
CA LEU A 65 6.48 -28.60 12.06
C LEU A 65 6.22 -29.64 13.15
N VAL A 66 6.68 -30.88 12.93
CA VAL A 66 6.56 -31.98 13.89
C VAL A 66 7.44 -31.73 15.11
N PHE A 67 8.66 -31.19 14.94
CA PHE A 67 9.49 -30.82 16.09
C PHE A 67 8.87 -29.71 16.94
N ALA A 68 8.31 -28.67 16.31
CA ALA A 68 7.61 -27.62 17.02
C ALA A 68 6.39 -28.18 17.80
N GLU A 69 5.64 -29.11 17.21
CA GLU A 69 4.51 -29.80 17.84
C GLU A 69 4.96 -30.67 19.02
N LYS A 70 6.00 -31.48 18.86
CA LYS A 70 6.56 -32.29 19.96
C LYS A 70 7.07 -31.42 21.12
N PHE A 71 7.70 -30.28 20.82
CA PHE A 71 8.13 -29.34 21.84
C PHE A 71 6.95 -28.78 22.63
N TYR A 72 5.91 -28.34 21.91
CA TYR A 72 4.69 -27.84 22.52
C TYR A 72 4.02 -28.89 23.41
N ASN A 73 3.90 -30.13 22.94
CA ASN A 73 3.27 -31.22 23.69
C ASN A 73 4.07 -31.65 24.93
N GLN A 74 5.40 -31.56 24.88
CA GLN A 74 6.27 -31.94 26.00
C GLN A 74 6.31 -30.89 27.11
N PHE A 75 6.39 -29.60 26.75
CA PHE A 75 6.64 -28.53 27.72
C PHE A 75 5.44 -27.61 27.98
N GLY A 76 4.38 -27.73 27.17
CA GLY A 76 3.17 -26.91 27.26
C GLY A 76 3.33 -25.50 26.68
N GLU A 77 2.19 -24.82 26.55
CA GLU A 77 2.07 -23.52 25.88
C GLU A 77 2.96 -22.42 26.48
N SER A 78 2.96 -22.30 27.82
CA SER A 78 3.67 -21.20 28.50
C SER A 78 5.19 -21.27 28.24
N PHE A 79 5.79 -22.45 28.40
CA PHE A 79 7.23 -22.63 28.18
C PHE A 79 7.60 -22.56 26.69
N TYR A 80 6.71 -23.03 25.81
CA TYR A 80 6.85 -22.87 24.36
C TYR A 80 7.01 -21.40 23.96
N TYR A 81 6.06 -20.55 24.33
CA TYR A 81 6.11 -19.13 23.97
C TYR A 81 7.24 -18.38 24.68
N GLN A 82 7.56 -18.74 25.93
CA GLN A 82 8.71 -18.17 26.63
C GLN A 82 10.02 -18.49 25.89
N THR A 83 10.18 -19.75 25.46
CA THR A 83 11.36 -20.18 24.71
C THR A 83 11.47 -19.41 23.39
N LEU A 84 10.40 -19.33 22.60
CA LEU A 84 10.42 -18.62 21.33
C LEU A 84 10.73 -17.13 21.48
N LYS A 85 10.13 -16.46 22.47
CA LYS A 85 10.43 -15.06 22.78
C LYS A 85 11.89 -14.87 23.17
N SER A 86 12.48 -15.79 23.95
CA SER A 86 13.89 -15.71 24.34
C SER A 86 14.88 -15.88 23.17
N LEU A 87 14.45 -16.53 22.09
CA LEU A 87 15.29 -16.76 20.91
C LEU A 87 15.25 -15.58 19.92
N ILE A 88 14.27 -14.69 20.04
CA ILE A 88 14.09 -13.54 19.17
C ILE A 88 14.57 -12.28 19.90
N PRO A 89 15.55 -11.54 19.35
CA PRO A 89 16.08 -10.37 20.04
C PRO A 89 15.04 -9.27 20.22
N ASP A 90 14.79 -8.86 21.48
CA ASP A 90 13.88 -7.74 21.81
C ASP A 90 14.36 -6.39 21.25
N ASN A 91 15.65 -6.27 20.91
CA ASN A 91 16.27 -5.06 20.38
C ASN A 91 16.43 -5.07 18.85
N ALA A 92 15.84 -6.03 18.15
CA ALA A 92 15.85 -6.05 16.70
C ALA A 92 15.18 -4.78 16.15
N LYS A 93 15.83 -4.15 15.16
CA LYS A 93 15.38 -2.91 14.54
C LYS A 93 14.95 -3.12 13.09
N PRO A 94 13.97 -2.35 12.60
CA PRO A 94 13.65 -2.35 11.19
C PRO A 94 14.87 -1.92 10.37
N ASN A 95 14.97 -2.50 9.17
CA ASN A 95 15.98 -2.12 8.17
C ASN A 95 15.34 -1.27 7.05
N ASP A 96 16.14 -0.80 6.10
CA ASP A 96 15.65 0.08 5.02
C ASP A 96 14.57 -0.55 4.14
N LEU A 97 14.46 -1.88 4.07
CA LEU A 97 13.38 -2.55 3.33
C LEU A 97 12.04 -2.36 4.05
N HIS A 98 12.01 -2.49 5.38
CA HIS A 98 10.79 -2.27 6.15
C HIS A 98 10.31 -0.83 5.99
N LEU A 99 11.22 0.13 6.20
CA LEU A 99 10.94 1.56 6.04
C LEU A 99 10.53 1.88 4.59
N GLY A 100 11.21 1.30 3.61
CA GLY A 100 10.93 1.47 2.19
C GLY A 100 9.53 0.99 1.79
N ILE A 101 9.13 -0.20 2.26
CA ILE A 101 7.80 -0.76 2.00
C ILE A 101 6.71 0.10 2.65
N VAL A 102 6.89 0.50 3.92
CA VAL A 102 5.95 1.37 4.64
C VAL A 102 5.81 2.73 3.93
N LYS A 103 6.92 3.29 3.43
CA LYS A 103 6.94 4.54 2.65
C LYS A 103 6.12 4.49 1.36
N LEU A 104 5.88 3.30 0.79
CA LEU A 104 5.09 3.18 -0.45
C LEU A 104 3.62 3.52 -0.23
N ASN A 105 3.09 3.46 0.99
CA ASN A 105 1.67 3.73 1.28
C ASN A 105 0.70 2.89 0.41
N ILE A 106 0.97 1.58 0.34
CA ILE A 106 0.15 0.60 -0.39
C ILE A 106 -1.21 0.37 0.27
N LYS A 107 -2.12 -0.35 -0.38
CA LYS A 107 -3.46 -0.65 0.15
C LYS A 107 -3.42 -1.67 1.30
N ASN A 108 -2.67 -2.77 1.12
CA ASN A 108 -2.46 -3.78 2.15
C ASN A 108 -1.00 -4.22 2.19
N LEU A 109 -0.45 -4.28 3.40
CA LEU A 109 0.81 -4.94 3.72
C LEU A 109 0.48 -6.23 4.47
N ILE A 110 0.90 -7.38 3.95
CA ILE A 110 0.63 -8.69 4.53
C ILE A 110 1.97 -9.35 4.84
N THR A 111 2.09 -10.03 5.98
CA THR A 111 3.30 -10.77 6.35
C THR A 111 2.97 -12.10 7.02
N THR A 112 3.86 -13.07 6.87
CA THR A 112 3.86 -14.32 7.66
C THR A 112 4.86 -14.27 8.82
N ASN A 113 5.58 -13.16 8.99
CA ASN A 113 6.54 -12.99 10.06
C ASN A 113 5.84 -12.64 11.39
N TRP A 114 6.36 -13.16 12.50
CA TRP A 114 5.82 -12.91 13.83
C TRP A 114 6.49 -11.75 14.56
N ASP A 115 7.65 -11.29 14.07
CA ASP A 115 8.40 -10.14 14.60
C ASP A 115 7.60 -8.83 14.52
N ASN A 116 8.02 -7.81 15.26
CA ASN A 116 7.35 -6.50 15.31
C ASN A 116 8.03 -5.42 14.44
N LEU A 117 8.89 -5.81 13.48
CA LEU A 117 9.73 -4.85 12.76
C LEU A 117 8.92 -3.94 11.84
N PHE A 118 7.85 -4.44 11.23
CA PHE A 118 6.95 -3.60 10.45
C PHE A 118 6.16 -2.63 11.33
N GLU A 119 5.71 -3.04 12.50
CA GLU A 119 5.06 -2.16 13.48
C GLU A 119 6.01 -1.04 13.92
N GLN A 120 7.29 -1.37 14.19
CA GLN A 120 8.31 -0.37 14.48
C GLN A 120 8.52 0.59 13.29
N ALA A 121 8.64 0.06 12.06
CA ALA A 121 8.81 0.87 10.86
C ALA A 121 7.60 1.79 10.57
N ILE A 122 6.38 1.31 10.81
CA ILE A 122 5.15 2.10 10.69
C ILE A 122 5.18 3.30 11.64
N ASN A 123 5.58 3.07 12.89
CA ASN A 123 5.71 4.12 13.90
C ASN A 123 6.84 5.11 13.55
N GLU A 124 8.00 4.61 13.12
CA GLU A 124 9.16 5.44 12.75
C GLU A 124 8.87 6.34 11.55
N GLU A 125 8.17 5.82 10.54
CA GLU A 125 7.76 6.59 9.36
C GLU A 125 6.50 7.43 9.59
N GLY A 126 5.90 7.33 10.78
CA GLY A 126 4.66 8.01 11.12
C GLY A 126 3.52 7.69 10.15
N ARG A 127 3.36 6.44 9.71
CA ARG A 127 2.25 6.05 8.82
C ARG A 127 1.09 5.46 9.62
N PHE A 128 -0.13 5.59 9.10
CA PHE A 128 -1.32 5.01 9.71
C PHE A 128 -1.67 3.68 9.05
N PHE A 129 -1.50 2.60 9.81
CA PHE A 129 -1.94 1.27 9.41
C PHE A 129 -2.89 0.72 10.46
N ASN A 130 -3.97 0.08 10.02
CA ASN A 130 -4.74 -0.82 10.86
C ASN A 130 -3.95 -2.11 11.02
N ILE A 131 -3.36 -2.31 12.20
CA ILE A 131 -2.57 -3.49 12.54
C ILE A 131 -3.55 -4.62 12.91
N ILE A 132 -3.50 -5.71 12.15
CA ILE A 132 -4.36 -6.88 12.27
C ILE A 132 -3.47 -8.08 12.59
N LYS A 133 -3.54 -8.56 13.83
CA LYS A 133 -2.77 -9.71 14.36
C LYS A 133 -3.64 -10.93 14.61
N SER A 134 -4.94 -10.72 14.77
CA SER A 134 -5.94 -11.78 14.87
C SER A 134 -7.28 -11.37 14.26
N ASP A 135 -8.19 -12.34 14.10
CA ASP A 135 -9.52 -12.12 13.51
C ASP A 135 -10.36 -11.06 14.24
N LYS A 136 -10.16 -10.89 15.55
CA LYS A 136 -10.84 -9.87 16.36
C LYS A 136 -10.55 -8.45 15.86
N ASP A 137 -9.38 -8.22 15.27
CA ASP A 137 -8.93 -6.90 14.84
C ASP A 137 -9.62 -6.46 13.53
N ILE A 138 -10.07 -7.42 12.71
CA ILE A 138 -10.71 -7.14 11.41
C ILE A 138 -11.97 -6.29 11.58
N GLY A 139 -12.82 -6.64 12.54
CA GLY A 139 -14.10 -5.95 12.78
C GLY A 139 -13.94 -4.48 13.18
N SER A 140 -12.81 -4.14 13.82
CA SER A 140 -12.47 -2.78 14.23
C SER A 140 -11.73 -1.97 13.16
N SER A 141 -11.35 -2.61 12.05
CA SER A 141 -10.53 -1.98 11.03
C SER A 141 -11.32 -0.94 10.22
N THR A 142 -10.73 0.24 10.05
CA THR A 142 -11.31 1.36 9.29
C THR A 142 -10.88 1.34 7.80
N GLY A 143 -11.18 2.42 7.08
CA GLY A 143 -10.75 2.65 5.70
C GLY A 143 -9.23 2.85 5.48
N PHE A 144 -8.42 2.93 6.54
CA PHE A 144 -6.96 3.02 6.42
C PHE A 144 -6.33 1.77 5.80
N THR A 145 -5.09 1.94 5.33
CA THR A 145 -4.21 0.85 4.91
C THR A 145 -4.11 -0.21 6.00
N LYS A 146 -4.12 -1.49 5.60
CA LYS A 146 -4.09 -2.60 6.55
C LYS A 146 -2.70 -3.23 6.58
N PHE A 147 -2.21 -3.45 7.79
CA PHE A 147 -1.05 -4.32 8.04
C PHE A 147 -1.56 -5.62 8.66
N ILE A 148 -1.44 -6.73 7.94
CA ILE A 148 -2.03 -8.02 8.32
C ILE A 148 -0.90 -9.02 8.58
N LYS A 149 -0.86 -9.55 9.79
CA LYS A 149 0.02 -10.66 10.16
C LYS A 149 -0.77 -11.94 9.99
N MET A 150 -0.64 -12.56 8.82
CA MET A 150 -1.40 -13.74 8.43
C MET A 150 -1.16 -14.91 9.40
N HIS A 151 0.05 -15.03 9.94
CA HIS A 151 0.44 -16.09 10.86
C HIS A 151 0.49 -15.63 12.32
N GLY A 152 -0.32 -14.64 12.67
CA GLY A 152 -0.38 -14.11 14.02
C GLY A 152 0.90 -13.39 14.45
N SER A 153 1.05 -13.23 15.76
CA SER A 153 2.14 -12.47 16.36
C SER A 153 2.57 -13.08 17.69
N LEU A 154 3.86 -12.95 18.01
CA LEU A 154 4.40 -13.52 19.25
C LEU A 154 3.86 -12.84 20.51
N ASP A 155 3.51 -11.56 20.45
CA ASP A 155 2.95 -10.84 21.59
C ASP A 155 1.53 -11.29 21.93
N GLU A 156 0.76 -11.78 20.95
CA GLU A 156 -0.58 -12.34 21.15
C GLU A 156 -0.59 -13.85 21.41
N ASN A 157 0.57 -14.51 21.37
CA ASN A 157 0.70 -15.97 21.52
C ASN A 157 -0.25 -16.76 20.60
N ASN A 158 -0.40 -16.31 19.35
CA ASN A 158 -1.29 -16.95 18.36
C ASN A 158 -0.55 -17.30 17.06
N ILE A 159 0.76 -17.56 17.13
CA ILE A 159 1.55 -17.77 15.92
C ILE A 159 1.17 -19.07 15.21
N VAL A 160 1.35 -19.11 13.89
CA VAL A 160 1.28 -20.35 13.11
C VAL A 160 2.69 -20.90 12.94
N PHE A 161 3.05 -21.93 13.71
CA PHE A 161 4.40 -22.51 13.70
C PHE A 161 4.45 -24.04 13.84
N LYS A 162 3.59 -24.64 14.68
CA LYS A 162 3.56 -26.10 14.85
C LYS A 162 2.59 -26.75 13.85
N GLU A 163 2.72 -28.06 13.64
CA GLU A 163 1.92 -28.81 12.67
C GLU A 163 0.41 -28.55 12.81
N GLN A 164 -0.10 -28.61 14.03
CA GLN A 164 -1.53 -28.40 14.29
C GLN A 164 -2.01 -27.00 13.89
N ASP A 165 -1.16 -25.96 13.96
CA ASP A 165 -1.55 -24.60 13.58
C ASP A 165 -1.86 -24.49 12.10
N TYR A 166 -1.10 -25.19 11.26
CA TYR A 166 -1.33 -25.23 9.81
C TYR A 166 -2.58 -26.04 9.46
N LEU A 167 -2.82 -27.16 10.17
CA LEU A 167 -4.01 -27.99 9.96
C LEU A 167 -5.30 -27.27 10.36
N GLU A 168 -5.27 -26.50 11.44
CA GLU A 168 -6.43 -25.76 11.95
C GLU A 168 -6.41 -24.27 11.55
N TYR A 169 -5.59 -23.87 10.58
CA TYR A 169 -5.46 -22.47 10.17
C TYR A 169 -6.81 -21.82 9.85
N SER A 170 -7.63 -22.46 9.02
CA SER A 170 -8.96 -21.97 8.64
C SER A 170 -9.95 -21.88 9.81
N LYS A 171 -9.71 -22.61 10.89
CA LYS A 171 -10.54 -22.59 12.11
C LYS A 171 -10.10 -21.46 13.04
N HIS A 172 -8.80 -21.18 13.14
CA HIS A 172 -8.24 -20.14 14.01
C HIS A 172 -8.19 -18.74 13.37
N PHE A 173 -8.07 -18.66 12.04
CA PHE A 173 -7.97 -17.42 11.27
C PHE A 173 -8.99 -17.29 10.11
N PRO A 174 -10.28 -17.67 10.29
CA PRO A 174 -11.25 -17.65 9.19
C PRO A 174 -11.45 -16.27 8.54
N LEU A 175 -11.45 -15.18 9.32
CA LEU A 175 -11.66 -13.83 8.78
C LEU A 175 -10.40 -13.33 8.06
N ILE A 176 -9.21 -13.52 8.63
CA ILE A 176 -7.94 -13.17 7.98
C ILE A 176 -7.78 -13.97 6.68
N GLU A 177 -8.05 -15.28 6.70
CA GLU A 177 -8.00 -16.11 5.50
C GLU A 177 -8.93 -15.59 4.40
N ASN A 178 -10.20 -15.31 4.74
CA ASN A 178 -11.18 -14.78 3.79
C ASN A 178 -10.78 -13.40 3.25
N TYR A 179 -10.24 -12.54 4.11
CA TYR A 179 -9.75 -11.24 3.70
C TYR A 179 -8.61 -11.38 2.69
N ILE A 180 -7.63 -12.24 2.97
CA ILE A 180 -6.49 -12.48 2.09
C ILE A 180 -6.93 -13.12 0.76
N LYS A 181 -7.89 -14.05 0.75
CA LYS A 181 -8.54 -14.53 -0.48
C LYS A 181 -9.14 -13.38 -1.30
N GLY A 182 -9.80 -12.42 -0.63
CA GLY A 182 -10.32 -11.20 -1.27
C GLY A 182 -9.21 -10.32 -1.86
N VAL A 183 -8.10 -10.14 -1.15
CA VAL A 183 -6.92 -9.41 -1.65
C VAL A 183 -6.37 -10.07 -2.91
N PHE A 184 -6.09 -11.38 -2.89
CA PHE A 184 -5.61 -12.10 -4.05
C PHE A 184 -6.61 -12.10 -5.23
N SER A 185 -7.91 -11.94 -4.95
CA SER A 185 -8.94 -11.87 -5.99
C SER A 185 -9.06 -10.48 -6.65
N THR A 186 -8.73 -9.41 -5.92
CA THR A 186 -9.08 -8.02 -6.32
C THR A 186 -7.87 -7.11 -6.53
N ASP A 187 -6.72 -7.43 -5.95
CA ASP A 187 -5.52 -6.59 -5.94
C ASP A 187 -4.41 -7.19 -6.80
N THR A 188 -3.49 -6.35 -7.26
CA THR A 188 -2.19 -6.82 -7.75
C THR A 188 -1.32 -7.07 -6.52
N VAL A 189 -0.82 -8.30 -6.38
CA VAL A 189 -0.04 -8.72 -5.20
C VAL A 189 1.42 -8.88 -5.57
N ILE A 190 2.33 -8.26 -4.81
CA ILE A 190 3.77 -8.49 -4.93
C ILE A 190 4.25 -9.32 -3.74
N LEU A 191 4.92 -10.43 -4.02
CA LEU A 191 5.58 -11.26 -3.01
C LEU A 191 7.06 -10.86 -2.92
N LEU A 192 7.45 -10.26 -1.79
CA LEU A 192 8.81 -9.74 -1.51
C LEU A 192 9.47 -10.53 -0.39
N GLY A 193 10.74 -10.92 -0.57
CA GLY A 193 11.49 -11.67 0.45
C GLY A 193 10.80 -12.99 0.84
N TYR A 194 10.03 -13.59 -0.09
CA TYR A 194 9.19 -14.74 0.15
C TYR A 194 9.76 -16.00 -0.51
N SER A 195 9.60 -17.17 0.10
CA SER A 195 10.13 -18.43 -0.45
C SER A 195 9.10 -19.23 -1.25
N LEU A 196 7.84 -18.79 -1.32
CA LEU A 196 6.71 -19.55 -1.89
C LEU A 196 6.59 -20.97 -1.32
N SER A 197 7.17 -21.26 -0.15
CA SER A 197 7.16 -22.59 0.46
C SER A 197 5.94 -22.82 1.35
N ASP A 198 5.37 -21.75 1.90
CA ASP A 198 4.24 -21.77 2.82
C ASP A 198 3.00 -22.43 2.24
N GLN A 199 2.39 -23.32 3.03
CA GLN A 199 1.23 -24.10 2.62
C GLN A 199 -0.05 -23.25 2.56
N ASN A 200 -0.28 -22.37 3.53
CA ASN A 200 -1.51 -21.57 3.61
C ASN A 200 -1.60 -20.61 2.43
N VAL A 201 -0.49 -19.93 2.10
CA VAL A 201 -0.45 -19.02 0.94
C VAL A 201 -0.63 -19.77 -0.38
N LYS A 202 -0.02 -20.96 -0.55
CA LYS A 202 -0.25 -21.80 -1.73
C LYS A 202 -1.70 -22.21 -1.88
N GLN A 203 -2.34 -22.63 -0.79
CA GLN A 203 -3.74 -23.02 -0.78
C GLN A 203 -4.64 -21.85 -1.17
N ILE A 204 -4.41 -20.66 -0.60
CA ILE A 204 -5.18 -19.45 -0.93
C ILE A 204 -5.03 -19.09 -2.41
N ILE A 205 -3.80 -19.02 -2.94
CA ILE A 205 -3.56 -18.69 -4.36
C ILE A 205 -4.24 -19.73 -5.27
N SER A 206 -4.08 -21.02 -4.96
CA SER A 206 -4.71 -22.11 -5.73
C SER A 206 -6.23 -22.02 -5.69
N TRP A 207 -6.81 -21.69 -4.54
CA TRP A 207 -8.25 -21.54 -4.37
C TRP A 207 -8.79 -20.35 -5.18
N VAL A 208 -8.13 -19.19 -5.11
CA VAL A 208 -8.56 -18.00 -5.86
C VAL A 208 -8.50 -18.27 -7.38
N ASN A 209 -7.40 -18.85 -7.86
CA ASN A 209 -7.23 -19.15 -9.28
C ASN A 209 -8.19 -20.22 -9.80
N SER A 210 -8.69 -21.13 -8.95
CA SER A 210 -9.69 -22.13 -9.38
C SER A 210 -11.11 -21.56 -9.46
N HIS A 211 -11.39 -20.45 -8.77
CA HIS A 211 -12.72 -19.84 -8.70
C HIS A 211 -12.89 -18.60 -9.60
N SER A 212 -11.80 -18.06 -10.17
CA SER A 212 -11.88 -16.94 -11.12
C SER A 212 -10.81 -17.04 -12.20
N LYS A 213 -11.19 -16.76 -13.45
CA LYS A 213 -10.27 -16.67 -14.60
C LYS A 213 -9.75 -15.25 -14.85
N SER A 214 -10.31 -14.25 -14.18
CA SER A 214 -10.01 -12.83 -14.38
C SER A 214 -9.28 -12.22 -13.19
N VAL A 215 -8.46 -13.03 -12.51
CA VAL A 215 -7.68 -12.60 -11.35
C VAL A 215 -6.50 -11.73 -11.83
N LYS A 216 -6.18 -10.69 -11.07
CA LYS A 216 -5.00 -9.86 -11.34
C LYS A 216 -3.71 -10.68 -11.17
N PRO A 217 -2.62 -10.29 -11.85
CA PRO A 217 -1.36 -11.01 -11.74
C PRO A 217 -0.74 -10.90 -10.35
N ILE A 218 -0.14 -12.00 -9.87
CA ILE A 218 0.72 -12.01 -8.69
C ILE A 218 2.17 -11.90 -9.17
N TYR A 219 2.92 -10.94 -8.66
CA TYR A 219 4.33 -10.76 -9.00
C TYR A 219 5.21 -11.34 -7.91
N PHE A 220 6.07 -12.31 -8.24
CA PHE A 220 7.06 -12.85 -7.32
C PHE A 220 8.44 -12.27 -7.63
N ILE A 221 9.00 -11.52 -6.68
CA ILE A 221 10.29 -10.85 -6.88
C ILE A 221 11.40 -11.79 -6.45
N LYS A 222 12.22 -12.19 -7.42
CA LYS A 222 13.32 -13.12 -7.22
C LYS A 222 14.63 -12.44 -7.51
N THR A 223 15.52 -12.45 -6.53
CA THR A 223 16.79 -11.72 -6.55
C THR A 223 17.98 -12.65 -6.66
N ALA A 224 19.13 -12.11 -7.08
CA ALA A 224 20.41 -12.82 -7.12
C ALA A 224 20.33 -14.18 -7.84
N LYS A 225 19.40 -14.29 -8.80
CA LYS A 225 19.22 -15.44 -9.68
C LYS A 225 18.97 -14.94 -11.09
N GLU A 226 19.59 -15.64 -12.04
CA GLU A 226 19.36 -15.44 -13.47
C GLU A 226 17.99 -15.99 -13.88
N PHE A 227 17.50 -15.52 -15.01
CA PHE A 227 16.24 -15.98 -15.58
C PHE A 227 16.23 -17.49 -15.82
N ASP A 228 15.42 -18.21 -15.04
CA ASP A 228 15.07 -19.61 -15.28
C ASP A 228 13.70 -19.69 -15.98
N ARG A 229 13.74 -20.10 -17.25
CA ARG A 229 12.54 -20.26 -18.09
C ARG A 229 11.62 -21.36 -17.57
N ILE A 230 12.14 -22.49 -17.12
CA ILE A 230 11.32 -23.63 -16.69
C ILE A 230 10.55 -23.24 -15.43
N GLU A 231 11.25 -22.63 -14.47
CA GLU A 231 10.64 -22.13 -13.25
C GLU A 231 9.62 -21.02 -13.54
N PHE A 232 9.96 -20.08 -14.42
CA PHE A 232 9.05 -19.01 -14.81
C PHE A 232 7.74 -19.56 -15.39
N GLU A 233 7.80 -20.47 -16.36
CA GLU A 233 6.59 -21.03 -17.00
C GLU A 233 5.79 -21.90 -15.99
N PHE A 234 6.46 -22.61 -15.07
CA PHE A 234 5.80 -23.37 -14.00
C PHE A 234 4.94 -22.49 -13.10
N TYR A 235 5.49 -21.37 -12.63
CA TYR A 235 4.76 -20.45 -11.75
C TYR A 235 3.75 -19.58 -12.52
N LYS A 236 4.03 -19.23 -13.77
CA LYS A 236 3.09 -18.50 -14.63
C LYS A 236 1.78 -19.27 -14.83
N ASN A 237 1.84 -20.59 -14.97
CA ASN A 237 0.64 -21.45 -15.04
C ASN A 237 -0.20 -21.42 -13.75
N LYS A 238 0.35 -20.90 -12.65
CA LYS A 238 -0.31 -20.69 -11.36
C LYS A 238 -0.64 -19.21 -11.12
N ASN A 239 -0.66 -18.38 -12.17
CA ASN A 239 -0.86 -16.93 -12.09
C ASN A 239 0.22 -16.20 -11.24
N ILE A 240 1.40 -16.80 -11.10
CA ILE A 240 2.54 -16.20 -10.40
C ILE A 240 3.61 -15.83 -11.44
N HIS A 241 3.76 -14.53 -11.66
CA HIS A 241 4.70 -13.92 -12.59
C HIS A 241 6.02 -13.59 -11.89
N ILE A 242 7.07 -14.35 -12.19
CA ILE A 242 8.38 -14.13 -11.57
C ILE A 242 9.11 -12.97 -12.26
N LEU A 243 9.56 -12.01 -11.46
CA LEU A 243 10.45 -10.93 -11.87
C LEU A 243 11.84 -11.21 -11.30
N TYR A 244 12.78 -11.60 -12.17
CA TYR A 244 14.20 -11.79 -11.82
C TYR A 244 14.89 -10.43 -11.82
N THR A 245 15.14 -9.87 -10.64
CA THR A 245 15.66 -8.50 -10.49
C THR A 245 17.10 -8.34 -10.96
N GLN A 246 17.86 -9.43 -11.07
CA GLN A 246 19.21 -9.39 -11.64
C GLN A 246 19.20 -8.93 -13.11
N GLU A 247 18.13 -9.22 -13.86
CA GLU A 247 17.94 -8.75 -15.24
C GLU A 247 17.66 -7.23 -15.31
N LEU A 248 17.24 -6.62 -14.20
CA LEU A 248 16.93 -5.19 -14.09
C LEU A 248 18.10 -4.36 -13.56
N PHE A 249 18.81 -4.86 -12.55
CA PHE A 249 19.72 -4.03 -11.74
C PHE A 249 21.19 -4.45 -11.80
N GLU A 250 21.54 -5.41 -12.66
CA GLU A 250 22.83 -6.11 -12.62
C GLU A 250 23.03 -6.88 -11.30
N LYS A 251 24.09 -7.68 -11.20
CA LYS A 251 24.33 -8.54 -10.04
C LYS A 251 24.76 -7.71 -8.83
N LYS A 252 23.82 -7.36 -7.95
CA LYS A 252 24.05 -6.50 -6.77
C LYS A 252 23.82 -7.18 -5.43
N GLY A 253 23.13 -8.33 -5.40
CA GLY A 253 22.81 -9.05 -4.16
C GLY A 253 21.34 -8.93 -3.78
N HIS A 254 20.88 -9.79 -2.86
CA HIS A 254 19.47 -9.88 -2.47
C HIS A 254 18.93 -8.54 -1.97
N TYR A 255 19.64 -7.92 -1.03
CA TYR A 255 19.18 -6.73 -0.32
C TYR A 255 19.14 -5.50 -1.24
N GLU A 256 20.22 -5.28 -1.99
CA GLU A 256 20.39 -4.14 -2.91
C GLU A 256 19.40 -4.20 -4.08
N GLU A 257 19.12 -5.40 -4.59
CA GLU A 257 18.13 -5.60 -5.65
C GLU A 257 16.71 -5.30 -5.16
N LEU A 258 16.34 -5.71 -3.94
CA LEU A 258 15.03 -5.37 -3.36
C LEU A 258 14.89 -3.86 -3.11
N ILE A 259 15.91 -3.20 -2.56
CA ILE A 259 15.89 -1.74 -2.37
C ILE A 259 15.74 -1.02 -3.71
N SER A 260 16.45 -1.47 -4.75
CA SER A 260 16.36 -0.89 -6.09
C SER A 260 14.97 -1.11 -6.69
N PHE A 261 14.39 -2.28 -6.49
CA PHE A 261 13.02 -2.59 -6.92
C PHE A 261 11.97 -1.70 -6.24
N LEU A 262 12.07 -1.48 -4.92
CA LEU A 262 11.16 -0.58 -4.20
C LEU A 262 11.28 0.87 -4.71
N LYS A 263 12.50 1.32 -5.04
CA LYS A 263 12.72 2.62 -5.68
C LYS A 263 12.07 2.69 -7.06
N GLU A 264 12.11 1.61 -7.84
CA GLU A 264 11.47 1.54 -9.15
C GLU A 264 9.94 1.64 -9.06
N ILE A 265 9.32 1.03 -8.05
CA ILE A 265 7.87 1.19 -7.78
C ILE A 265 7.55 2.63 -7.40
N LYS A 266 8.33 3.22 -6.49
CA LYS A 266 8.12 4.59 -6.01
C LYS A 266 8.40 5.64 -7.07
N ALA A 267 9.30 5.34 -8.01
CA ALA A 267 9.59 6.23 -9.11
C ALA A 267 8.27 6.53 -9.82
N LYS A 268 7.91 7.82 -9.84
CA LYS A 268 6.82 8.31 -10.67
C LYS A 268 7.00 7.69 -12.07
N PRO A 269 5.93 7.28 -12.75
CA PRO A 269 6.04 6.79 -14.14
C PRO A 269 7.00 7.72 -14.86
N LYS A 270 8.02 7.18 -15.54
CA LYS A 270 9.11 7.93 -16.20
C LYS A 270 8.55 9.26 -16.71
N ASP A 271 8.67 10.28 -15.88
CA ASP A 271 8.26 11.61 -16.26
C ASP A 271 9.37 12.02 -17.21
N ILE A 272 8.96 12.29 -18.44
CA ILE A 272 9.17 13.56 -19.15
C ILE A 272 9.60 14.65 -18.14
N SER A 273 10.83 14.54 -17.64
CA SER A 273 11.36 15.26 -16.49
C SER A 273 12.03 16.55 -16.93
N GLU A 274 11.37 17.25 -17.85
CA GLU A 274 11.57 18.69 -18.03
C GLU A 274 10.67 19.53 -17.10
N ASN A 275 9.63 18.94 -16.46
CA ASN A 275 8.57 19.72 -15.81
C ASN A 275 8.62 19.88 -14.28
N TYR A 276 9.62 19.35 -13.55
CA TYR A 276 9.72 19.60 -12.09
C TYR A 276 10.28 20.98 -11.72
N SER A 277 10.95 21.66 -12.65
CA SER A 277 11.18 23.12 -12.56
C SER A 277 9.87 23.91 -12.70
N GLY A 278 8.84 23.28 -13.27
CA GLY A 278 7.53 23.83 -13.57
C GLY A 278 6.63 24.06 -12.35
N ILE A 279 6.73 23.30 -11.25
CA ILE A 279 5.79 23.44 -10.10
C ILE A 279 6.15 24.63 -9.19
N MET A 280 7.45 24.93 -9.00
CA MET A 280 7.86 26.21 -8.40
C MET A 280 7.65 27.38 -9.37
N SER A 281 7.69 27.12 -10.68
CA SER A 281 7.37 28.10 -11.72
C SER A 281 5.87 28.41 -11.78
N SER A 282 4.98 27.41 -11.61
CA SER A 282 3.52 27.54 -11.75
C SER A 282 2.93 28.37 -10.62
N ASN A 283 3.33 28.14 -9.37
CA ASN A 283 2.93 28.99 -8.24
C ASN A 283 3.39 30.45 -8.41
N LYS A 284 4.57 30.67 -9.02
CA LYS A 284 5.07 32.01 -9.33
C LYS A 284 4.33 32.64 -10.51
N GLN A 285 3.93 31.85 -11.51
CA GLN A 285 3.14 32.26 -12.66
C GLN A 285 1.71 32.62 -12.26
N ILE A 286 1.03 31.77 -11.49
CA ILE A 286 -0.33 32.02 -10.97
C ILE A 286 -0.35 33.30 -10.13
N ARG A 287 0.61 33.47 -9.20
CA ARG A 287 0.72 34.71 -8.42
C ARG A 287 0.91 35.92 -9.32
N ARG A 288 1.77 35.85 -10.34
CA ARG A 288 1.96 36.94 -11.31
C ARG A 288 0.69 37.25 -12.09
N MET A 289 -0.03 36.25 -12.57
CA MET A 289 -1.31 36.44 -13.29
C MET A 289 -2.30 37.19 -12.42
N ILE A 290 -2.42 36.84 -11.13
CA ILE A 290 -3.32 37.53 -10.20
C ILE A 290 -2.85 38.94 -9.88
N PHE A 291 -1.58 39.10 -9.48
CA PHE A 291 -1.03 40.42 -9.12
C PHE A 291 -1.11 41.43 -10.26
N ASN A 292 -0.98 40.96 -11.51
CA ASN A 292 -1.04 41.80 -12.70
C ASN A 292 -2.43 41.84 -13.35
N PHE A 293 -3.44 41.16 -12.78
CA PHE A 293 -4.78 41.04 -13.37
C PHE A 293 -4.77 40.53 -14.82
N ASP A 294 -3.90 39.58 -15.15
CA ASP A 294 -3.73 39.04 -16.50
C ASP A 294 -4.79 37.97 -16.80
N TYR A 295 -6.00 38.42 -17.13
CA TYR A 295 -7.14 37.56 -17.40
C TYR A 295 -6.97 36.66 -18.65
N ASN A 296 -6.15 37.08 -19.62
CA ASN A 296 -5.92 36.28 -20.82
C ASN A 296 -5.02 35.08 -20.49
N ALA A 297 -3.94 35.32 -19.73
CA ALA A 297 -3.08 34.25 -19.25
C ALA A 297 -3.84 33.25 -18.35
N MET A 298 -4.78 33.72 -17.53
CA MET A 298 -5.65 32.83 -16.74
C MET A 298 -6.52 31.94 -17.62
N LYS A 299 -7.11 32.47 -18.70
CA LYS A 299 -7.93 31.69 -19.65
C LYS A 299 -7.10 30.66 -20.40
N GLU A 300 -5.95 31.05 -20.93
CA GLU A 300 -5.03 30.13 -21.62
C GLU A 300 -4.65 28.96 -20.70
N ARG A 301 -4.37 29.25 -19.42
CA ARG A 301 -4.04 28.23 -18.43
C ARG A 301 -5.19 27.26 -18.15
N ILE A 302 -6.43 27.76 -18.10
CA ILE A 302 -7.63 26.92 -17.95
C ILE A 302 -7.80 25.98 -19.15
N ASP A 303 -7.55 26.48 -20.36
CA ASP A 303 -7.62 25.68 -21.59
C ASP A 303 -6.53 24.60 -21.61
N GLU A 304 -5.31 24.93 -21.20
CA GLU A 304 -4.23 23.95 -21.05
C GLU A 304 -4.58 22.81 -20.08
N ILE A 305 -5.17 23.15 -18.93
CA ILE A 305 -5.58 22.16 -17.93
C ILE A 305 -6.69 21.26 -18.50
N SER A 306 -7.61 21.84 -19.26
CA SER A 306 -8.76 21.12 -19.83
C SER A 306 -8.40 20.20 -20.99
N LEU A 307 -7.26 20.42 -21.67
CA LEU A 307 -6.77 19.59 -22.79
C LEU A 307 -5.89 18.40 -22.36
N LYS A 308 -5.38 18.39 -21.12
CA LYS A 308 -4.52 17.32 -20.58
C LYS A 308 -5.33 16.42 -19.63
N SER A 309 -4.86 15.19 -19.40
CA SER A 309 -5.37 14.37 -18.28
C SER A 309 -5.09 15.12 -16.98
N SER A 310 -6.12 15.71 -16.37
CA SER A 310 -5.96 16.63 -15.26
C SER A 310 -5.81 15.88 -13.94
N SER A 311 -4.76 16.22 -13.19
CA SER A 311 -4.60 15.78 -11.80
C SER A 311 -5.56 16.55 -10.90
N VAL A 312 -5.89 15.99 -9.73
CA VAL A 312 -6.75 16.68 -8.75
C VAL A 312 -6.20 18.02 -8.28
N LEU A 313 -4.88 18.23 -8.38
CA LEU A 313 -4.23 19.52 -8.11
C LEU A 313 -4.44 20.52 -9.26
N ASN A 314 -4.39 20.07 -10.51
CA ASN A 314 -4.66 20.94 -11.66
C ASN A 314 -6.14 21.37 -11.71
N GLU A 315 -7.07 20.49 -11.36
CA GLU A 315 -8.49 20.84 -11.27
C GLU A 315 -8.76 21.83 -10.11
N LEU A 316 -8.03 21.71 -9.00
CA LEU A 316 -8.07 22.70 -7.92
C LEU A 316 -7.54 24.07 -8.39
N GLU A 317 -6.43 24.09 -9.13
CA GLU A 317 -5.88 25.30 -9.77
C GLU A 317 -6.89 25.92 -10.73
N LYS A 318 -7.52 25.11 -11.58
CA LYS A 318 -8.54 25.55 -12.53
C LYS A 318 -9.73 26.20 -11.82
N ALA A 319 -10.26 25.57 -10.77
CA ALA A 319 -11.34 26.14 -9.98
C ALA A 319 -10.97 27.53 -9.40
N PHE A 320 -9.73 27.66 -8.92
CA PHE A 320 -9.22 28.92 -8.39
C PHE A 320 -9.10 30.01 -9.47
N LEU A 321 -8.64 29.67 -10.67
CA LEU A 321 -8.57 30.62 -11.80
C LEU A 321 -9.96 31.03 -12.29
N LEU A 322 -10.90 30.08 -12.40
CA LEU A 322 -12.30 30.35 -12.75
C LEU A 322 -12.95 31.33 -11.77
N TYR A 323 -12.65 31.18 -10.47
CA TYR A 323 -13.11 32.12 -9.45
C TYR A 323 -12.57 33.54 -9.67
N HIS A 324 -11.28 33.69 -9.95
CA HIS A 324 -10.66 35.01 -10.21
C HIS A 324 -11.15 35.67 -11.52
N LEU A 325 -11.67 34.88 -12.47
CA LEU A 325 -12.33 35.36 -13.67
C LEU A 325 -13.81 35.71 -13.46
N GLY A 326 -14.34 35.60 -12.23
CA GLY A 326 -15.75 35.85 -11.92
C GLY A 326 -16.69 34.72 -12.32
N GLN A 327 -16.17 33.54 -12.68
CA GLN A 327 -16.94 32.38 -13.13
C GLN A 327 -17.26 31.44 -11.94
N GLY A 328 -17.89 31.99 -10.89
CA GLY A 328 -18.12 31.28 -9.62
C GLY A 328 -18.91 29.98 -9.74
N ILE A 329 -19.88 29.91 -10.66
CA ILE A 329 -20.66 28.68 -10.91
C ILE A 329 -19.76 27.56 -11.44
N GLN A 330 -18.92 27.86 -12.43
CA GLN A 330 -18.01 26.88 -13.03
C GLN A 330 -16.91 26.47 -12.05
N ALA A 331 -16.44 27.41 -11.22
CA ALA A 331 -15.51 27.11 -10.14
C ALA A 331 -16.13 26.12 -9.14
N PHE A 332 -17.37 26.34 -8.71
CA PHE A 332 -18.08 25.43 -7.79
C PHE A 332 -18.28 24.04 -8.40
N GLU A 333 -18.73 23.95 -9.66
CA GLU A 333 -18.89 22.67 -10.37
C GLU A 333 -17.55 21.91 -10.46
N THR A 334 -16.47 22.62 -10.77
CA THR A 334 -15.11 22.06 -10.85
C THR A 334 -14.68 21.53 -9.48
N LEU A 335 -14.85 22.28 -8.39
CA LEU A 335 -14.53 21.84 -7.03
C LEU A 335 -15.36 20.62 -6.62
N LYS A 336 -16.64 20.56 -7.00
CA LYS A 336 -17.54 19.44 -6.69
C LYS A 336 -17.12 18.14 -7.39
N ILE A 337 -16.69 18.23 -8.64
CA ILE A 337 -16.16 17.08 -9.39
C ILE A 337 -14.82 16.67 -8.78
N ASN A 338 -13.95 17.65 -8.53
CA ASN A 338 -12.62 17.42 -8.01
C ASN A 338 -12.64 16.82 -6.60
N SER A 339 -13.54 17.24 -5.71
CA SER A 339 -13.64 16.66 -4.35
C SER A 339 -13.97 15.17 -4.41
N LYS A 340 -14.90 14.76 -5.27
CA LYS A 340 -15.24 13.34 -5.47
C LYS A 340 -14.07 12.56 -6.04
N GLN A 341 -13.32 13.14 -6.97
CA GLN A 341 -12.15 12.52 -7.56
C GLN A 341 -11.01 12.39 -6.54
N ALA A 342 -10.68 13.48 -5.83
CA ALA A 342 -9.67 13.52 -4.78
C ALA A 342 -9.95 12.50 -3.67
N PHE A 343 -11.21 12.36 -3.25
CA PHE A 343 -11.60 11.35 -2.27
C PHE A 343 -11.37 9.92 -2.78
N ARG A 344 -11.74 9.64 -4.05
CA ARG A 344 -11.51 8.32 -4.69
C ARG A 344 -10.03 8.00 -4.84
N GLU A 345 -9.22 9.00 -5.17
CA GLU A 345 -7.77 8.91 -5.33
C GLU A 345 -7.00 9.02 -4.01
N ARG A 346 -7.70 9.18 -2.88
CA ARG A 346 -7.14 9.32 -1.52
C ARG A 346 -6.22 10.53 -1.32
N ASN A 347 -6.42 11.58 -2.12
CA ASN A 347 -5.83 12.90 -1.90
C ASN A 347 -6.72 13.68 -0.91
N TYR A 348 -6.67 13.28 0.36
CA TYR A 348 -7.60 13.78 1.39
C TYR A 348 -7.42 15.26 1.73
N ASP A 349 -6.20 15.78 1.58
CA ASP A 349 -5.88 17.20 1.66
C ASP A 349 -6.59 18.00 0.56
N VAL A 350 -6.49 17.55 -0.70
CA VAL A 350 -7.16 18.18 -1.86
C VAL A 350 -8.67 18.05 -1.76
N TRP A 351 -9.17 16.91 -1.26
CA TRP A 351 -10.59 16.72 -0.98
C TRP A 351 -11.10 17.77 0.03
N TYR A 352 -10.43 17.91 1.17
CA TYR A 352 -10.85 18.86 2.19
C TYR A 352 -10.73 20.30 1.71
N ILE A 353 -9.64 20.67 1.03
CA ILE A 353 -9.48 22.01 0.45
C ILE A 353 -10.59 22.29 -0.58
N SER A 354 -11.01 21.29 -1.35
CA SER A 354 -12.13 21.44 -2.29
C SER A 354 -13.45 21.69 -1.56
N LEU A 355 -13.72 20.97 -0.47
CA LEU A 355 -14.90 21.22 0.39
C LEU A 355 -14.86 22.60 1.05
N TYR A 356 -13.71 22.99 1.60
CA TYR A 356 -13.50 24.31 2.20
C TYR A 356 -13.76 25.43 1.19
N ASN A 357 -13.22 25.30 -0.03
CA ASN A 357 -13.44 26.28 -1.09
C ASN A 357 -14.90 26.29 -1.55
N MET A 358 -15.56 25.14 -1.67
CA MET A 358 -16.99 25.07 -1.99
C MET A 358 -17.84 25.78 -0.94
N HIS A 359 -17.53 25.56 0.35
CA HIS A 359 -18.23 26.20 1.47
C HIS A 359 -18.08 27.73 1.45
N ASN A 360 -16.89 28.23 1.09
CA ASN A 360 -16.56 29.66 1.16
C ASN A 360 -16.72 30.44 -0.14
N ILE A 361 -16.96 29.79 -1.30
CA ILE A 361 -17.06 30.51 -2.57
C ILE A 361 -18.35 31.36 -2.62
N PRO A 362 -18.25 32.67 -2.93
CA PRO A 362 -19.42 33.51 -3.11
C PRO A 362 -20.11 33.19 -4.44
N LEU A 363 -21.41 32.93 -4.39
CA LEU A 363 -22.24 32.55 -5.53
C LEU A 363 -23.23 33.68 -5.86
N PHE A 364 -22.87 34.59 -6.76
CA PHE A 364 -23.74 35.74 -7.08
C PHE A 364 -24.87 35.38 -8.05
N TYR A 365 -26.06 35.96 -7.83
CA TYR A 365 -27.20 35.84 -8.75
C TYR A 365 -26.91 36.47 -10.10
N GLY A 366 -27.27 35.75 -11.17
CA GLY A 366 -27.11 36.18 -12.55
C GLY A 366 -28.40 36.76 -13.14
N TYR A 367 -28.30 37.31 -14.35
CA TYR A 367 -29.45 37.87 -15.07
C TYR A 367 -30.39 36.81 -15.68
N SER A 368 -30.07 35.51 -15.62
CA SER A 368 -30.88 34.44 -16.22
C SER A 368 -31.47 33.48 -15.18
N ASP A 369 -32.74 33.12 -15.38
CA ASP A 369 -33.50 32.22 -14.50
C ASP A 369 -32.86 30.83 -14.34
N GLU A 370 -32.22 30.32 -15.40
CA GLU A 370 -31.57 28.99 -15.37
C GLU A 370 -30.33 28.97 -14.47
N ASN A 371 -29.53 30.04 -14.51
CA ASN A 371 -28.40 30.20 -13.59
C ASN A 371 -28.90 30.36 -12.15
N ASN A 372 -30.00 31.08 -11.96
CA ASN A 372 -30.59 31.32 -10.64
C ASN A 372 -31.12 30.05 -9.98
N LYS A 373 -31.71 29.11 -10.75
CA LYS A 373 -32.09 27.78 -10.24
C LYS A 373 -30.90 26.89 -9.86
N LYS A 374 -29.83 26.91 -10.66
CA LYS A 374 -28.58 26.19 -10.31
C LYS A 374 -27.94 26.77 -9.06
N LEU A 375 -27.93 28.10 -8.94
CA LEU A 375 -27.43 28.82 -7.77
C LEU A 375 -28.16 28.41 -6.50
N GLU A 376 -29.49 28.37 -6.48
CA GLU A 376 -30.27 27.90 -5.31
C GLU A 376 -29.84 26.51 -4.86
N LYS A 377 -29.71 25.56 -5.79
CA LYS A 377 -29.23 24.20 -5.48
C LYS A 377 -27.81 24.20 -4.91
N TYR A 378 -26.91 25.01 -5.46
CA TYR A 378 -25.53 25.09 -4.95
C TYR A 378 -25.45 25.81 -3.61
N TYR A 379 -26.36 26.74 -3.32
CA TYR A 379 -26.51 27.33 -1.99
C TYR A 379 -26.91 26.29 -0.94
N GLU A 380 -27.88 25.42 -1.26
CA GLU A 380 -28.26 24.32 -0.38
C GLU A 380 -27.10 23.34 -0.17
N GLU A 381 -26.43 22.92 -1.25
CA GLU A 381 -25.28 22.04 -1.18
C GLU A 381 -24.14 22.65 -0.35
N ARG A 382 -23.87 23.95 -0.52
CA ARG A 382 -22.87 24.69 0.25
C ARG A 382 -23.16 24.66 1.75
N ILE A 383 -24.40 24.93 2.14
CA ILE A 383 -24.83 24.95 3.55
C ILE A 383 -24.81 23.54 4.15
N SER A 384 -25.00 22.50 3.34
CA SER A 384 -24.96 21.11 3.79
C SER A 384 -23.55 20.57 4.09
N ILE A 385 -22.49 21.29 3.69
CA ILE A 385 -21.10 20.87 3.95
C ILE A 385 -20.76 21.20 5.41
N ASP A 386 -20.74 20.18 6.27
CA ASP A 386 -20.19 20.28 7.61
C ASP A 386 -18.66 20.15 7.56
N LEU A 387 -17.97 21.30 7.51
CA LEU A 387 -16.51 21.33 7.50
C LEU A 387 -15.87 20.84 8.81
N ASN A 388 -16.57 20.90 9.94
CA ASN A 388 -16.05 20.40 11.21
C ASN A 388 -16.07 18.87 11.21
N GLU A 389 -17.21 18.27 10.88
CA GLU A 389 -17.33 16.81 10.75
C GLU A 389 -16.34 16.28 9.71
N SER A 390 -16.31 16.89 8.51
CA SER A 390 -15.38 16.52 7.43
C SER A 390 -13.91 16.63 7.85
N PHE A 391 -13.56 17.62 8.69
CA PHE A 391 -12.20 17.75 9.21
C PHE A 391 -11.83 16.61 10.15
N TYR A 392 -12.75 16.16 11.01
CA TYR A 392 -12.49 15.03 11.91
C TYR A 392 -12.49 13.67 11.22
N GLU A 393 -13.07 13.56 10.02
CA GLU A 393 -12.93 12.37 9.17
C GLU A 393 -11.53 12.25 8.54
N LEU A 394 -10.77 13.34 8.46
CA LEU A 394 -9.40 13.30 7.93
C LEU A 394 -8.46 12.51 8.82
N PRO A 395 -7.42 11.87 8.25
CA PRO A 395 -6.36 11.31 9.06
C PRO A 395 -5.61 12.44 9.81
N PHE A 396 -5.04 12.10 10.98
CA PHE A 396 -4.53 13.08 11.92
C PHE A 396 -3.38 13.95 11.35
N GLN A 397 -2.57 13.42 10.44
CA GLN A 397 -1.47 14.17 9.84
C GLN A 397 -1.96 15.23 8.84
N GLU A 398 -2.99 14.91 8.07
CA GLU A 398 -3.65 15.84 7.15
C GLU A 398 -4.33 16.94 7.96
N ARG A 399 -4.98 16.60 9.08
CA ARG A 399 -5.49 17.60 10.04
C ARG A 399 -4.39 18.53 10.55
N GLU A 400 -3.22 18.01 10.92
CA GLU A 400 -2.10 18.85 11.38
C GLU A 400 -1.53 19.74 10.26
N GLN A 401 -1.48 19.25 9.02
CA GLN A 401 -1.02 20.03 7.87
C GLN A 401 -1.97 21.16 7.51
N ILE A 402 -3.29 20.95 7.65
CA ILE A 402 -4.31 21.89 7.19
C ILE A 402 -5.05 22.56 8.37
N LYS A 403 -4.55 22.44 9.60
CA LYS A 403 -5.18 23.02 10.81
C LYS A 403 -5.43 24.51 10.71
N TYR A 404 -4.61 25.23 9.93
CA TYR A 404 -4.76 26.67 9.72
C TYR A 404 -6.05 27.05 8.97
N PHE A 405 -6.71 26.10 8.27
CA PHE A 405 -8.03 26.33 7.69
C PHE A 405 -9.16 26.39 8.74
N ARG A 406 -8.88 25.99 9.99
CA ARG A 406 -9.83 26.03 11.11
C ARG A 406 -9.77 27.33 11.91
N ASP A 407 -8.65 28.04 11.81
CA ASP A 407 -8.37 29.27 12.58
C ASP A 407 -8.80 30.56 11.83
N ILE A 408 -9.48 30.43 10.69
CA ILE A 408 -10.02 31.51 9.84
C ILE A 408 -11.54 31.40 9.82
#